data_AF-A0A3B3TH94-F1
#
_entry.id   AF-A0A3B3TH94-F1
#
_cell.length_a   1.000
_cell.length_b   1.000
_cell.length_c   1.000
_cell.angle_alpha   90.00
_cell.angle_beta   90.00
_cell.angle_gamma   90.00
#
_symmetry.space_group_name_H-M   'P 1'
#
loop_
_entity.id
_entity.type
_entity.pdbx_description
1 polymer ?
#
loop_
_entity_poly.entity_id
_entity_poly.type
_entity_poly.pdbx_seq_one_letter_code
_entity_poly.pdbx_strand_id
1 'polypeptide(L)'
;MYSDRARLREEVEGPGSFTFFAPSNEAWAALPAEILDALVSNVNIELLNALHYHMVNRRLTSEELKHGSSFSSMYQDSHVHIHHYSNGIVTVNCARLIKPDQHATNGIVHVIDRVITAVSSDMQSIVDVDDDLETLRAAFAAAGLSTLLESPGQYTVFAPTNDAFAKIPRETLNRILGDPVALKDLLNYHILKQLQCAESIVSGTSVETLQGAALEVGCDGDQMTLNGNAIVTKKDQLGTNGVIHYISQLLIPDSAKTLLELAEDSSVSTATRLFVDAGLSSHLTGSEALTMLAPLNDAFKESVTMTPDLRALMKNHLLKQQLSSKALYHGQQLQTLGGLTLRVFVYRNNLCIENACIAAHDRTGRFATMFTLDKVLAPPTGTLMDVLKADERFSQLVGAIQTAGMTELLHQQGALTFFAPTNEAFRALPPAELSQLLRNADQLAAILRLHLGQGLLVSGGVSSHTRLAPLQGDKLELGVRNFTVYVNKVPVADADLMATNGVVHAVNAFIRPLAPKADWEQADGPASATPVDSQRFRNDDLFERVLMSRSSRTMNRRQ
;
A
#
# COMPACT_ATOMS: atom_id res chain seq x y z
N MET A 1 -4.20 31.60 -41.38
CA MET A 1 -5.10 30.86 -42.29
C MET A 1 -6.55 30.88 -41.81
N TYR A 2 -6.93 30.21 -40.72
CA TYR A 2 -8.34 30.22 -40.26
C TYR A 2 -8.81 31.60 -39.81
N SER A 3 -7.97 32.37 -39.12
CA SER A 3 -8.27 33.77 -38.78
C SER A 3 -8.48 34.67 -40.01
N ASP A 4 -7.76 34.41 -41.11
CA ASP A 4 -7.95 35.13 -42.38
C ASP A 4 -9.30 34.75 -43.01
N ARG A 5 -9.63 33.46 -43.02
CA ARG A 5 -10.89 32.93 -43.58
C ARG A 5 -12.12 33.42 -42.81
N ALA A 6 -12.00 33.57 -41.48
CA ALA A 6 -13.06 34.03 -40.60
C ALA A 6 -13.18 35.57 -40.51
N ARG A 7 -12.36 36.33 -41.26
CA ARG A 7 -12.27 37.80 -41.16
C ARG A 7 -11.86 38.33 -39.78
N LEU A 8 -11.28 37.48 -38.93
CA LEU A 8 -10.74 37.85 -37.61
C LEU A 8 -9.44 38.64 -37.71
N ARG A 9 -8.73 38.54 -38.85
CA ARG A 9 -7.41 39.16 -39.07
C ARG A 9 -7.39 40.66 -38.75
N GLU A 10 -8.37 41.41 -39.24
CA GLU A 10 -8.42 42.87 -39.06
C GLU A 10 -8.54 43.26 -37.58
N GLU A 11 -9.25 42.44 -36.78
CA GLU A 11 -9.38 42.64 -35.34
C GLU A 11 -8.07 42.33 -34.60
N VAL A 12 -7.43 41.19 -34.90
CA VAL A 12 -6.19 40.77 -34.22
C VAL A 12 -4.94 41.52 -34.69
N GLU A 13 -4.96 42.20 -35.83
CA GLU A 13 -3.90 43.14 -36.26
C GLU A 13 -4.21 44.60 -35.81
N GLY A 14 -5.45 44.86 -35.39
CA GLY A 14 -5.94 46.17 -34.97
C GLY A 14 -5.57 46.57 -33.53
N PRO A 15 -6.03 47.75 -33.07
CA PRO A 15 -5.81 48.20 -31.71
C PRO A 15 -6.58 47.33 -30.72
N GLY A 16 -5.93 46.95 -29.62
CA GLY A 16 -6.55 46.14 -28.57
C GLY A 16 -5.53 45.53 -27.63
N SER A 17 -6.03 44.70 -26.70
CA SER A 17 -5.23 43.95 -25.75
C SER A 17 -5.83 42.56 -25.65
N PHE A 18 -5.24 41.59 -26.35
CA PHE A 18 -5.82 40.26 -26.50
C PHE A 18 -4.94 39.17 -25.87
N THR A 19 -5.57 38.08 -25.45
CA THR A 19 -4.92 36.78 -25.27
C THR A 19 -5.52 35.81 -26.24
N PHE A 20 -4.70 35.09 -27.00
CA PHE A 20 -5.15 34.06 -27.93
C PHE A 20 -4.57 32.71 -27.52
N PHE A 21 -5.42 31.79 -27.08
CA PHE A 21 -5.08 30.38 -26.92
C PHE A 21 -5.11 29.68 -28.29
N ALA A 22 -4.07 29.83 -29.08
CA ALA A 22 -4.00 29.36 -30.45
C ALA A 22 -3.78 27.83 -30.52
N PRO A 23 -4.71 27.03 -31.08
CA PRO A 23 -4.48 25.60 -31.27
C PRO A 23 -3.33 25.34 -32.24
N SER A 24 -2.51 24.34 -31.95
CA SER A 24 -1.42 23.92 -32.83
C SER A 24 -1.92 23.37 -34.17
N ASN A 25 -1.02 23.16 -35.12
CA ASN A 25 -1.38 22.52 -36.40
C ASN A 25 -1.87 21.09 -36.19
N GLU A 26 -1.24 20.37 -35.26
CA GLU A 26 -1.61 19.01 -34.86
C GLU A 26 -3.00 19.01 -34.22
N ALA A 27 -3.34 20.02 -33.41
CA ALA A 27 -4.66 20.17 -32.80
C ALA A 27 -5.77 20.29 -33.85
N TRP A 28 -5.57 21.11 -34.89
CA TRP A 28 -6.51 21.24 -35.99
C TRP A 28 -6.59 19.97 -36.85
N ALA A 29 -5.47 19.27 -37.05
CA ALA A 29 -5.43 18.03 -37.81
C ALA A 29 -6.09 16.85 -37.07
N ALA A 30 -6.15 16.91 -35.74
CA ALA A 30 -6.76 15.90 -34.88
C ALA A 30 -8.29 16.03 -34.75
N LEU A 31 -8.90 17.12 -35.26
CA LEU A 31 -10.35 17.27 -35.25
C LEU A 31 -11.03 16.22 -36.15
N PRO A 32 -12.18 15.64 -35.72
CA PRO A 32 -13.03 14.85 -36.59
C PRO A 32 -13.40 15.61 -37.86
N ALA A 33 -13.44 14.91 -38.99
CA ALA A 33 -13.66 15.52 -40.31
C ALA A 33 -15.00 16.25 -40.37
N GLU A 34 -16.02 15.72 -39.70
CA GLU A 34 -17.37 16.27 -39.63
C GLU A 34 -17.39 17.61 -38.88
N ILE A 35 -16.66 17.70 -37.77
CA ILE A 35 -16.54 18.94 -36.99
C ILE A 35 -15.75 19.98 -37.78
N LEU A 36 -14.65 19.55 -38.41
CA LEU A 36 -13.83 20.45 -39.22
C LEU A 36 -14.63 21.01 -40.40
N ASP A 37 -15.39 20.17 -41.11
CA ASP A 37 -16.25 20.57 -42.24
C ASP A 37 -17.35 21.55 -41.80
N ALA A 38 -18.00 21.29 -40.65
CA ALA A 38 -18.98 22.20 -40.07
C ALA A 38 -18.39 23.60 -39.78
N LEU A 39 -17.16 23.66 -39.24
CA LEU A 39 -16.48 24.93 -38.99
C LEU A 39 -16.10 25.66 -40.28
N VAL A 40 -15.52 24.95 -41.26
CA VAL A 40 -15.00 25.60 -42.48
C VAL A 40 -16.06 25.91 -43.52
N SER A 41 -17.24 25.26 -43.47
CA SER A 41 -18.36 25.55 -44.35
C SER A 41 -19.07 26.87 -44.02
N ASN A 42 -19.02 27.30 -42.75
CA ASN A 42 -19.60 28.56 -42.29
C ASN A 42 -18.57 29.47 -41.60
N VAL A 43 -17.59 29.94 -42.38
CA VAL A 43 -16.43 30.68 -41.85
C VAL A 43 -16.76 32.00 -41.14
N ASN A 44 -17.84 32.67 -41.52
CA ASN A 44 -18.20 33.98 -40.96
C ASN A 44 -18.94 33.88 -39.61
N ILE A 45 -19.43 32.69 -39.26
CA ILE A 45 -20.21 32.47 -38.03
C ILE A 45 -19.52 31.41 -37.20
N GLU A 46 -19.51 30.14 -37.64
CA GLU A 46 -19.02 29.02 -36.83
C GLU A 46 -17.51 29.11 -36.57
N LEU A 47 -16.72 29.33 -37.62
CA LEU A 47 -15.26 29.45 -37.44
C LEU A 47 -14.89 30.72 -36.66
N LEU A 48 -15.57 31.84 -36.91
CA LEU A 48 -15.33 33.09 -36.16
C LEU A 48 -15.67 32.91 -34.68
N ASN A 49 -16.84 32.36 -34.36
CA ASN A 49 -17.28 32.06 -33.00
C ASN A 49 -16.30 31.11 -32.29
N ALA A 50 -15.87 30.05 -32.97
CA ALA A 50 -14.88 29.13 -32.43
C ALA A 50 -13.57 29.85 -32.12
N LEU A 51 -13.05 30.68 -33.03
CA LEU A 51 -11.81 31.44 -32.79
C LEU A 51 -11.97 32.49 -31.68
N HIS A 52 -13.11 33.19 -31.61
CA HIS A 52 -13.42 34.12 -30.51
C HIS A 52 -13.51 33.42 -29.15
N TYR A 53 -13.95 32.15 -29.11
CA TYR A 53 -13.93 31.37 -27.88
C TYR A 53 -12.49 31.08 -27.39
N HIS A 54 -11.52 31.02 -28.31
CA HIS A 54 -10.10 30.88 -27.97
C HIS A 54 -9.44 32.20 -27.59
N MET A 55 -10.18 33.32 -27.58
CA MET A 55 -9.65 34.65 -27.31
C MET A 55 -10.25 35.26 -26.05
N VAL A 56 -9.45 36.04 -25.34
CA VAL A 56 -9.86 36.86 -24.20
C VAL A 56 -9.46 38.31 -24.46
N ASN A 57 -10.36 39.25 -24.17
CA ASN A 57 -10.15 40.69 -24.41
C ASN A 57 -9.30 41.38 -23.31
N ARG A 58 -8.20 40.73 -22.91
CA ARG A 58 -7.10 41.31 -22.11
C ARG A 58 -5.84 40.47 -22.28
N ARG A 59 -4.67 41.03 -21.96
CA ARG A 59 -3.43 40.25 -21.82
C ARG A 59 -3.47 39.40 -20.56
N LEU A 60 -3.12 38.12 -20.72
CA LEU A 60 -2.97 37.13 -19.67
C LEU A 60 -1.62 36.44 -19.85
N THR A 61 -0.69 36.64 -18.93
CA THR A 61 0.56 35.85 -18.90
C THR A 61 0.31 34.49 -18.27
N SER A 62 1.22 33.53 -18.47
CA SER A 62 1.16 32.22 -17.82
C SER A 62 1.11 32.32 -16.28
N GLU A 63 1.71 33.36 -15.69
CA GLU A 63 1.66 33.63 -14.24
C GLU A 63 0.24 34.02 -13.75
N GLU A 64 -0.57 34.62 -14.63
CA GLU A 64 -1.96 34.98 -14.35
C GLU A 64 -2.92 33.80 -14.53
N LEU A 65 -2.50 32.75 -15.25
CA LEU A 65 -3.24 31.50 -15.49
C LEU A 65 -3.21 30.59 -14.24
N LYS A 66 -3.83 31.06 -13.16
CA LYS A 66 -3.89 30.34 -11.87
C LYS A 66 -4.85 29.15 -11.91
N HIS A 67 -4.55 28.13 -11.10
CA HIS A 67 -5.43 26.97 -10.94
C HIS A 67 -6.84 27.37 -10.52
N GLY A 68 -7.84 26.88 -11.26
CA GLY A 68 -9.26 27.14 -11.00
C GLY A 68 -9.74 28.53 -11.41
N SER A 69 -8.91 29.33 -12.06
CA SER A 69 -9.37 30.60 -12.65
C SER A 69 -10.19 30.36 -13.91
N SER A 70 -11.07 31.30 -14.22
CA SER A 70 -11.80 31.32 -15.49
C SER A 70 -11.84 32.74 -16.05
N PHE A 71 -11.91 32.85 -17.37
CA PHE A 71 -11.90 34.14 -18.06
C PHE A 71 -12.99 34.19 -19.12
N SER A 72 -13.70 35.31 -19.19
CA SER A 72 -14.70 35.54 -20.25
C SER A 72 -14.00 35.55 -21.61
N SER A 73 -14.39 34.64 -22.49
CA SER A 73 -13.90 34.64 -23.87
C SER A 73 -14.58 35.76 -24.67
N MET A 74 -14.11 36.01 -25.89
CA MET A 74 -14.74 36.95 -26.81
C MET A 74 -15.99 36.37 -27.48
N TYR A 75 -16.36 35.12 -27.19
CA TYR A 75 -17.59 34.48 -27.69
C TYR A 75 -18.67 34.43 -26.60
N GLN A 76 -19.70 35.27 -26.74
CA GLN A 76 -20.91 35.28 -25.88
C GLN A 76 -20.64 35.27 -24.37
N ASP A 77 -19.53 35.86 -23.93
CA ASP A 77 -19.03 35.81 -22.55
C ASP A 77 -18.88 34.38 -21.97
N SER A 78 -18.77 33.37 -22.84
CA SER A 78 -18.53 31.99 -22.43
C SER A 78 -17.14 31.90 -21.81
N HIS A 79 -17.04 31.25 -20.65
CA HIS A 79 -15.78 31.19 -19.93
C HIS A 79 -14.83 30.13 -20.50
N VAL A 80 -13.54 30.45 -20.55
CA VAL A 80 -12.46 29.47 -20.63
C VAL A 80 -11.96 29.16 -19.22
N HIS A 81 -11.71 27.88 -18.94
CA HIS A 81 -11.37 27.37 -17.61
C HIS A 81 -9.90 26.95 -17.56
N ILE A 82 -9.21 27.41 -16.52
CA ILE A 82 -7.76 27.26 -16.38
C ILE A 82 -7.45 26.34 -15.22
N HIS A 83 -6.59 25.35 -15.47
CA HIS A 83 -6.06 24.49 -14.42
C HIS A 83 -4.54 24.46 -14.49
N HIS A 84 -3.90 24.83 -13.39
CA HIS A 84 -2.45 24.77 -13.21
C HIS A 84 -2.15 23.68 -12.19
N TYR A 85 -1.34 22.71 -12.58
CA TYR A 85 -1.02 21.53 -11.79
C TYR A 85 0.32 21.70 -11.08
N SER A 86 0.53 20.94 -10.00
CA SER A 86 1.77 21.01 -9.19
C SER A 86 3.04 20.66 -9.94
N ASN A 87 2.91 19.91 -11.06
CA ASN A 87 4.01 19.59 -11.97
C ASN A 87 4.31 20.71 -12.99
N GLY A 88 3.65 21.87 -12.90
CA GLY A 88 3.85 23.02 -13.77
C GLY A 88 3.06 22.98 -15.08
N ILE A 89 2.28 21.92 -15.32
CA ILE A 89 1.41 21.86 -16.50
C ILE A 89 0.25 22.82 -16.32
N VAL A 90 -0.01 23.63 -17.34
CA VAL A 90 -1.17 24.52 -17.43
C VAL A 90 -2.08 24.01 -18.54
N THR A 91 -3.37 23.97 -18.28
CA THR A 91 -4.39 23.60 -19.26
C THR A 91 -5.48 24.65 -19.35
N VAL A 92 -6.04 24.78 -20.55
CA VAL A 92 -7.20 25.62 -20.89
C VAL A 92 -8.28 24.70 -21.42
N ASN A 93 -9.38 24.52 -20.70
CA ASN A 93 -10.40 23.48 -20.99
C ASN A 93 -9.75 22.11 -21.29
N CYS A 94 -8.83 21.68 -20.43
CA CYS A 94 -8.00 20.47 -20.59
C CYS A 94 -7.09 20.41 -21.82
N ALA A 95 -7.03 21.44 -22.67
CA ALA A 95 -5.99 21.57 -23.69
C ALA A 95 -4.69 22.06 -23.03
N ARG A 96 -3.60 21.31 -23.16
CA ARG A 96 -2.31 21.66 -22.59
C ARG A 96 -1.71 22.89 -23.26
N LEU A 97 -1.18 23.79 -22.45
CA LEU A 97 -0.39 24.93 -22.90
C LEU A 97 1.00 24.42 -23.34
N ILE A 98 1.26 24.40 -24.65
CA ILE A 98 2.52 23.93 -25.24
C ILE A 98 3.57 25.05 -25.22
N LYS A 99 3.20 26.24 -25.70
CA LYS A 99 4.10 27.41 -25.78
C LYS A 99 3.45 28.62 -25.13
N PRO A 100 3.78 28.92 -23.86
CA PRO A 100 3.29 30.12 -23.19
C PRO A 100 3.90 31.42 -23.75
N ASP A 101 3.26 32.53 -23.42
CA ASP A 101 3.82 33.89 -23.36
C ASP A 101 4.49 34.40 -24.64
N GLN A 102 3.90 34.10 -25.81
CA GLN A 102 4.36 34.70 -27.07
C GLN A 102 3.83 36.13 -27.17
N HIS A 103 4.66 37.11 -26.79
CA HIS A 103 4.29 38.51 -26.80
C HIS A 103 4.08 39.06 -28.22
N ALA A 104 2.96 39.76 -28.41
CA ALA A 104 2.63 40.54 -29.60
C ALA A 104 2.47 42.02 -29.24
N THR A 105 2.47 42.91 -30.25
CA THR A 105 2.30 44.35 -30.05
C THR A 105 0.99 44.72 -29.35
N ASN A 106 -0.08 43.96 -29.62
CA ASN A 106 -1.43 44.16 -29.10
C ASN A 106 -1.96 42.98 -28.26
N GLY A 107 -1.09 42.07 -27.79
CA GLY A 107 -1.56 40.90 -27.04
C GLY A 107 -0.50 39.88 -26.65
N ILE A 108 -0.97 38.69 -26.25
CA ILE A 108 -0.17 37.50 -25.95
C ILE A 108 -0.80 36.30 -26.66
N VAL A 109 0.03 35.44 -27.24
CA VAL A 109 -0.39 34.15 -27.80
C VAL A 109 0.13 33.02 -26.93
N HIS A 110 -0.74 32.08 -26.60
CA HIS A 110 -0.39 30.81 -25.97
C HIS A 110 -0.75 29.69 -26.94
N VAL A 111 0.21 28.85 -27.31
CA VAL A 111 -0.08 27.69 -28.17
C VAL A 111 -0.64 26.56 -27.32
N ILE A 112 -1.80 26.01 -27.69
CA ILE A 112 -2.45 24.88 -27.01
C ILE A 112 -2.50 23.64 -27.90
N ASP A 113 -2.60 22.45 -27.30
CA ASP A 113 -2.54 21.15 -27.97
C ASP A 113 -3.86 20.65 -28.58
N ARG A 114 -4.96 21.37 -28.36
CA ARG A 114 -6.31 21.00 -28.79
C ARG A 114 -7.13 22.21 -29.16
N VAL A 115 -8.07 22.03 -30.08
CA VAL A 115 -9.13 23.01 -30.32
C VAL A 115 -10.13 22.91 -29.17
N ILE A 116 -10.34 23.99 -28.42
CA ILE A 116 -11.25 24.02 -27.27
C ILE A 116 -12.67 24.35 -27.71
N THR A 117 -13.65 23.80 -26.99
CA THR A 117 -15.07 24.03 -27.21
C THR A 117 -15.72 24.64 -25.97
N ALA A 118 -16.79 25.41 -26.19
CA ALA A 118 -17.54 26.02 -25.10
C ALA A 118 -18.17 24.94 -24.20
N VAL A 119 -17.96 25.08 -22.90
CA VAL A 119 -18.53 24.20 -21.88
C VAL A 119 -19.80 24.86 -21.35
N SER A 120 -20.96 24.24 -21.62
CA SER A 120 -22.27 24.77 -21.22
C SER A 120 -23.06 23.83 -20.32
N SER A 121 -22.74 22.53 -20.34
CA SER A 121 -23.40 21.50 -19.54
C SER A 121 -22.59 21.19 -18.28
N ASP A 122 -23.27 20.91 -17.18
CA ASP A 122 -22.64 20.27 -16.00
C ASP A 122 -22.43 18.77 -16.23
N MET A 123 -21.71 18.12 -15.32
CA MET A 123 -21.45 16.68 -15.42
C MET A 123 -22.72 15.84 -15.40
N GLN A 124 -23.74 16.21 -14.61
CA GLN A 124 -25.02 15.50 -14.55
C GLN A 124 -25.71 15.50 -15.92
N SER A 125 -25.78 16.64 -16.57
CA SER A 125 -26.35 16.80 -17.91
C SER A 125 -25.61 15.96 -18.96
N ILE A 126 -24.28 15.88 -18.87
CA ILE A 126 -23.47 15.02 -19.76
C ILE A 126 -23.83 13.55 -19.55
N VAL A 127 -23.94 13.10 -18.30
CA VAL A 127 -24.33 11.72 -17.97
C VAL A 127 -25.77 11.42 -18.40
N ASP A 128 -26.67 12.40 -18.33
CA ASP A 128 -28.09 12.20 -18.64
C ASP A 128 -28.39 12.01 -20.12
N VAL A 129 -27.59 12.59 -21.01
CA VAL A 129 -27.81 12.51 -22.47
C VAL A 129 -27.00 11.43 -23.18
N ASP A 130 -26.03 10.81 -22.49
CA ASP A 130 -25.15 9.81 -23.10
C ASP A 130 -25.68 8.38 -22.88
N ASP A 131 -26.06 7.72 -23.97
CA ASP A 131 -26.62 6.37 -23.98
C ASP A 131 -25.61 5.30 -23.51
N ASP A 132 -24.30 5.57 -23.52
CA ASP A 132 -23.29 4.65 -22.99
C ASP A 132 -23.23 4.65 -21.46
N LEU A 133 -23.89 5.60 -20.79
CA LEU A 133 -23.85 5.82 -19.33
C LEU A 133 -25.18 5.53 -18.61
N GLU A 134 -26.16 4.93 -19.27
CA GLU A 134 -27.49 4.66 -18.68
C GLU A 134 -27.45 3.91 -17.34
N THR A 135 -26.59 2.88 -17.23
CA THR A 135 -26.45 2.08 -16.01
C THR A 135 -25.82 2.91 -14.89
N LEU A 136 -24.85 3.75 -15.22
CA LEU A 136 -24.21 4.67 -14.28
C LEU A 136 -25.20 5.71 -13.76
N ARG A 137 -26.01 6.30 -14.66
CA ARG A 137 -27.08 7.24 -14.32
C ARG A 137 -28.07 6.64 -13.32
N ALA A 138 -28.53 5.42 -13.58
CA ALA A 138 -29.43 4.71 -12.67
C ALA A 138 -28.77 4.43 -11.30
N ALA A 139 -27.50 4.06 -11.29
CA ALA A 139 -26.73 3.84 -10.06
C ALA A 139 -26.56 5.12 -9.22
N PHE A 140 -26.23 6.26 -9.86
CA PHE A 140 -26.14 7.56 -9.19
C PHE A 140 -27.47 7.99 -8.56
N ALA A 141 -28.58 7.79 -9.28
CA ALA A 141 -29.92 8.08 -8.77
C ALA A 141 -30.25 7.19 -7.55
N ALA A 142 -29.99 5.89 -7.64
CA ALA A 142 -30.23 4.94 -6.55
C ALA A 142 -29.38 5.23 -5.30
N ALA A 143 -28.16 5.74 -5.48
CA ALA A 143 -27.26 6.12 -4.38
C ALA A 143 -27.54 7.50 -3.79
N GLY A 144 -28.45 8.29 -4.39
CA GLY A 144 -28.72 9.67 -3.99
C GLY A 144 -27.53 10.60 -4.23
N LEU A 145 -26.74 10.35 -5.28
CA LEU A 145 -25.51 11.09 -5.60
C LEU A 145 -25.68 12.05 -6.78
N SER A 146 -26.86 12.15 -7.41
CA SER A 146 -27.12 13.09 -8.52
C SER A 146 -26.80 14.54 -8.15
N THR A 147 -27.15 14.97 -6.93
CA THR A 147 -26.86 16.34 -6.47
C THR A 147 -25.37 16.65 -6.38
N LEU A 148 -24.51 15.63 -6.21
CA LEU A 148 -23.05 15.82 -6.23
C LEU A 148 -22.57 16.23 -7.61
N LEU A 149 -23.16 15.66 -8.67
CA LEU A 149 -22.82 15.92 -10.07
C LEU A 149 -23.43 17.24 -10.59
N GLU A 150 -24.40 17.81 -9.89
CA GLU A 150 -24.96 19.14 -10.15
C GLU A 150 -24.25 20.25 -9.35
N SER A 151 -23.68 19.88 -8.19
CA SER A 151 -23.11 20.85 -7.27
C SER A 151 -21.90 21.57 -7.87
N PRO A 152 -21.72 22.87 -7.57
CA PRO A 152 -20.52 23.58 -7.97
C PRO A 152 -19.29 22.95 -7.32
N GLY A 153 -18.19 22.84 -8.07
CA GLY A 153 -16.97 22.21 -7.60
C GLY A 153 -16.00 21.91 -8.73
N GLN A 154 -14.95 21.18 -8.39
CA GLN A 154 -13.96 20.65 -9.33
C GLN A 154 -13.78 19.17 -9.06
N TYR A 155 -14.51 18.35 -9.79
CA TYR A 155 -14.44 16.90 -9.65
C TYR A 155 -13.83 16.25 -10.89
N THR A 156 -13.32 15.04 -10.70
CA THR A 156 -13.04 14.10 -11.79
C THR A 156 -13.89 12.88 -11.58
N VAL A 157 -14.65 12.47 -12.60
CA VAL A 157 -15.46 11.24 -12.58
C VAL A 157 -14.90 10.27 -13.60
N PHE A 158 -14.48 9.10 -13.14
CA PHE A 158 -14.20 7.96 -14.02
C PHE A 158 -15.51 7.23 -14.29
N ALA A 159 -16.18 7.54 -15.39
CA ALA A 159 -17.51 7.04 -15.70
C ALA A 159 -17.47 5.64 -16.33
N PRO A 160 -17.87 4.57 -15.62
CA PRO A 160 -17.98 3.25 -16.22
C PRO A 160 -19.12 3.23 -17.24
N THR A 161 -18.80 2.76 -18.45
CA THR A 161 -19.76 2.51 -19.53
C THR A 161 -20.70 1.35 -19.20
N ASN A 162 -21.82 1.23 -19.88
CA ASN A 162 -22.73 0.08 -19.80
C ASN A 162 -21.98 -1.26 -19.98
N ASP A 163 -21.04 -1.31 -20.92
CA ASP A 163 -20.16 -2.46 -21.14
C ASP A 163 -19.26 -2.79 -19.95
N ALA A 164 -18.79 -1.77 -19.22
CA ALA A 164 -18.01 -1.97 -18.00
C ALA A 164 -18.83 -2.67 -16.91
N PHE A 165 -20.11 -2.30 -16.75
CA PHE A 165 -21.03 -2.99 -15.84
C PHE A 165 -21.34 -4.42 -16.32
N ALA A 166 -21.55 -4.61 -17.62
CA ALA A 166 -21.87 -5.92 -18.20
C ALA A 166 -20.77 -6.97 -18.03
N LYS A 167 -19.50 -6.54 -17.85
CA LYS A 167 -18.36 -7.43 -17.57
C LYS A 167 -18.38 -8.01 -16.15
N ILE A 168 -19.15 -7.45 -15.23
CA ILE A 168 -19.20 -7.92 -13.84
C ILE A 168 -20.16 -9.11 -13.73
N PRO A 169 -19.78 -10.20 -13.02
CA PRO A 169 -20.69 -11.30 -12.74
C PRO A 169 -22.01 -10.79 -12.16
N ARG A 170 -23.14 -11.28 -12.70
CA ARG A 170 -24.48 -10.78 -12.33
C ARG A 170 -24.76 -10.86 -10.82
N GLU A 171 -24.27 -11.90 -10.16
CA GLU A 171 -24.42 -12.06 -8.71
C GLU A 171 -23.70 -10.95 -7.94
N THR A 172 -22.42 -10.70 -8.25
CA THR A 172 -21.63 -9.59 -7.68
C THR A 172 -22.27 -8.24 -7.96
N LEU A 173 -22.68 -7.98 -9.19
CA LEU A 173 -23.28 -6.70 -9.57
C LEU A 173 -24.60 -6.47 -8.82
N ASN A 174 -25.52 -7.43 -8.82
CA ASN A 174 -26.81 -7.31 -8.12
C ASN A 174 -26.61 -7.10 -6.61
N ARG A 175 -25.63 -7.78 -6.01
CA ARG A 175 -25.30 -7.62 -4.59
C ARG A 175 -24.82 -6.21 -4.28
N ILE A 176 -23.92 -5.66 -5.09
CA ILE A 176 -23.40 -4.29 -4.89
C ILE A 176 -24.51 -3.25 -5.11
N LEU A 177 -25.27 -3.36 -6.20
CA LEU A 177 -26.36 -2.42 -6.50
C LEU A 177 -27.50 -2.49 -5.47
N GLY A 178 -27.73 -3.67 -4.88
CA GLY A 178 -28.76 -3.88 -3.85
C GLY A 178 -28.35 -3.47 -2.43
N ASP A 179 -27.07 -3.20 -2.17
CA ASP A 179 -26.57 -2.73 -0.87
C ASP A 179 -26.23 -1.23 -0.96
N PRO A 180 -27.00 -0.34 -0.30
CA PRO A 180 -26.77 1.10 -0.39
C PRO A 180 -25.38 1.56 0.05
N VAL A 181 -24.74 0.83 0.98
CA VAL A 181 -23.38 1.16 1.44
C VAL A 181 -22.36 0.77 0.37
N ALA A 182 -22.47 -0.45 -0.17
CA ALA A 182 -21.55 -0.92 -1.21
C ALA A 182 -21.69 -0.12 -2.51
N LEU A 183 -22.92 0.22 -2.90
CA LEU A 183 -23.20 1.07 -4.06
C LEU A 183 -22.59 2.47 -3.90
N LYS A 184 -22.77 3.09 -2.74
CA LYS A 184 -22.21 4.42 -2.46
C LYS A 184 -20.67 4.40 -2.46
N ASP A 185 -20.08 3.38 -1.85
CA ASP A 185 -18.62 3.19 -1.87
C ASP A 185 -18.09 2.97 -3.28
N LEU A 186 -18.78 2.13 -4.07
CA LEU A 186 -18.45 1.89 -5.48
C LEU A 186 -18.41 3.20 -6.26
N LEU A 187 -19.48 4.00 -6.19
CA LEU A 187 -19.58 5.24 -6.95
C LEU A 187 -18.57 6.29 -6.46
N ASN A 188 -18.39 6.44 -5.15
CA ASN A 188 -17.41 7.37 -4.59
C ASN A 188 -15.97 7.00 -4.96
N TYR A 189 -15.66 5.72 -5.19
CA TYR A 189 -14.33 5.28 -5.63
C TYR A 189 -14.02 5.69 -7.09
N HIS A 190 -15.05 6.02 -7.87
CA HIS A 190 -14.89 6.55 -9.23
C HIS A 190 -14.73 8.08 -9.26
N ILE A 191 -14.74 8.77 -8.11
CA ILE A 191 -14.77 10.24 -8.06
C ILE A 191 -13.56 10.77 -7.30
N LEU A 192 -12.88 11.77 -7.88
CA LEU A 192 -11.83 12.54 -7.22
C LEU A 192 -12.36 13.94 -6.87
N LYS A 193 -11.88 14.50 -5.75
CA LYS A 193 -12.23 15.85 -5.27
C LYS A 193 -11.42 16.98 -5.95
N GLN A 194 -10.81 16.68 -7.09
CA GLN A 194 -10.02 17.63 -7.87
C GLN A 194 -10.20 17.34 -9.35
N LEU A 195 -10.15 18.37 -10.18
CA LEU A 195 -10.23 18.25 -11.63
C LEU A 195 -8.86 17.86 -12.21
N GLN A 196 -8.80 16.67 -12.80
CA GLN A 196 -7.61 16.09 -13.41
C GLN A 196 -7.87 15.86 -14.90
N CYS A 197 -7.37 16.78 -15.73
CA CYS A 197 -7.31 16.59 -17.17
C CYS A 197 -6.29 15.50 -17.52
N ALA A 198 -6.50 14.76 -18.59
CA ALA A 198 -5.58 13.69 -18.98
C ALA A 198 -4.13 14.20 -19.18
N GLU A 199 -3.99 15.37 -19.79
CA GLU A 199 -2.69 16.01 -20.06
C GLU A 199 -1.95 16.46 -18.78
N SER A 200 -2.61 16.48 -17.61
CA SER A 200 -1.91 16.79 -16.34
C SER A 200 -1.10 15.61 -15.81
N ILE A 201 -1.37 14.39 -16.31
CA ILE A 201 -0.80 13.15 -15.79
C ILE A 201 0.42 12.77 -16.63
N VAL A 202 1.61 12.93 -16.05
CA VAL A 202 2.90 12.58 -16.70
C VAL A 202 3.57 11.35 -16.08
N SER A 203 3.06 10.89 -14.93
CA SER A 203 3.56 9.74 -14.18
C SER A 203 2.49 9.23 -13.23
N GLY A 204 2.61 7.96 -12.83
CA GLY A 204 1.75 7.34 -11.82
C GLY A 204 1.72 8.14 -10.52
N THR A 205 0.54 8.60 -10.13
CA THR A 205 0.30 9.38 -8.91
C THR A 205 -0.83 8.76 -8.11
N SER A 206 -0.62 8.58 -6.81
CA SER A 206 -1.65 8.08 -5.89
C SER A 206 -2.56 9.24 -5.48
N VAL A 207 -3.85 9.12 -5.78
CA VAL A 207 -4.85 10.16 -5.51
C VAL A 207 -6.00 9.59 -4.68
N GLU A 208 -6.37 10.27 -3.60
CA GLU A 208 -7.50 9.88 -2.76
C GLU A 208 -8.85 10.09 -3.50
N THR A 209 -9.67 9.04 -3.54
CA THR A 209 -11.04 9.08 -4.07
C THR A 209 -12.02 9.60 -3.01
N LEU A 210 -13.25 9.93 -3.38
CA LEU A 210 -14.28 10.30 -2.38
C LEU A 210 -14.64 9.14 -1.44
N GLN A 211 -14.33 7.90 -1.80
CA GLN A 211 -14.52 6.73 -0.93
C GLN A 211 -13.46 6.69 0.18
N GLY A 212 -12.30 7.34 -0.02
CA GLY A 212 -11.19 7.44 0.92
C GLY A 212 -10.00 6.52 0.59
N ALA A 213 -10.21 5.47 -0.21
CA ALA A 213 -9.10 4.70 -0.76
C ALA A 213 -8.39 5.47 -1.88
N ALA A 214 -7.09 5.26 -2.00
CA ALA A 214 -6.30 5.83 -3.07
C ALA A 214 -6.49 5.05 -4.38
N LEU A 215 -6.47 5.80 -5.49
CA LEU A 215 -6.46 5.31 -6.85
C LEU A 215 -5.15 5.78 -7.48
N GLU A 216 -4.39 4.86 -8.07
CA GLU A 216 -3.21 5.24 -8.84
C GLU A 216 -3.66 5.70 -10.23
N VAL A 217 -3.40 6.97 -10.55
CA VAL A 217 -3.70 7.57 -11.84
C VAL A 217 -2.39 7.82 -12.56
N GLY A 218 -2.20 7.19 -13.71
CA GLY A 218 -0.96 7.25 -14.48
C GLY A 218 -1.19 7.40 -15.98
N CYS A 219 -0.12 7.21 -16.74
CA CYS A 219 -0.14 7.17 -18.19
C CYS A 219 0.88 6.15 -18.70
N ASP A 220 0.54 5.49 -19.81
CA ASP A 220 1.45 4.69 -20.63
C ASP A 220 1.40 5.24 -22.07
N GLY A 221 2.44 5.99 -22.46
CA GLY A 221 2.38 6.86 -23.63
C GLY A 221 1.21 7.85 -23.53
N ASP A 222 0.35 7.86 -24.54
CA ASP A 222 -0.83 8.74 -24.60
C ASP A 222 -2.06 8.16 -23.86
N GLN A 223 -1.98 6.92 -23.35
CA GLN A 223 -3.09 6.25 -22.68
C GLN A 223 -3.06 6.54 -21.18
N MET A 224 -4.14 7.12 -20.66
CA MET A 224 -4.34 7.28 -19.22
C MET A 224 -4.61 5.91 -18.59
N THR A 225 -3.93 5.61 -17.48
CA THR A 225 -4.02 4.33 -16.78
C THR A 225 -4.58 4.52 -15.37
N LEU A 226 -5.35 3.54 -14.90
CA LEU A 226 -5.92 3.49 -13.55
C LEU A 226 -5.48 2.19 -12.88
N ASN A 227 -4.78 2.29 -11.75
CA ASN A 227 -4.09 1.15 -11.10
C ASN A 227 -3.21 0.36 -12.08
N GLY A 228 -2.50 1.06 -12.96
CA GLY A 228 -1.66 0.48 -14.02
C GLY A 228 -2.41 -0.07 -15.23
N ASN A 229 -3.75 -0.05 -15.25
CA ASN A 229 -4.54 -0.60 -16.35
C ASN A 229 -4.99 0.49 -17.34
N ALA A 230 -4.74 0.30 -18.63
CA ALA A 230 -5.19 1.19 -19.71
C ALA A 230 -6.67 0.96 -20.06
N ILE A 231 -7.56 1.38 -19.16
CA ILE A 231 -9.02 1.15 -19.27
C ILE A 231 -9.81 2.41 -19.64
N VAL A 232 -9.17 3.58 -19.71
CA VAL A 232 -9.80 4.84 -20.10
C VAL A 232 -9.99 4.88 -21.61
N THR A 233 -11.24 5.02 -22.06
CA THR A 233 -11.65 4.93 -23.47
C THR A 233 -11.94 6.28 -24.10
N LYS A 234 -12.45 7.24 -23.32
CA LYS A 234 -12.72 8.61 -23.74
C LYS A 234 -12.25 9.57 -22.65
N LYS A 235 -11.41 10.53 -23.00
CA LYS A 235 -10.79 11.47 -22.05
C LYS A 235 -11.45 12.84 -22.12
N ASP A 236 -11.31 13.60 -21.04
CA ASP A 236 -11.57 15.05 -20.97
C ASP A 236 -12.97 15.50 -21.43
N GLN A 237 -14.02 14.79 -21.04
CA GLN A 237 -15.38 15.28 -21.24
C GLN A 237 -15.67 16.34 -20.19
N LEU A 238 -15.46 17.61 -20.54
CA LEU A 238 -15.59 18.74 -19.62
C LEU A 238 -17.06 19.10 -19.36
N GLY A 239 -17.39 19.23 -18.08
CA GLY A 239 -18.57 19.94 -17.61
C GLY A 239 -18.19 21.21 -16.83
N THR A 240 -19.18 22.05 -16.53
CA THR A 240 -18.97 23.32 -15.80
C THR A 240 -18.41 23.13 -14.37
N ASN A 241 -18.58 21.94 -13.80
CA ASN A 241 -18.19 21.59 -12.43
C ASN A 241 -17.20 20.40 -12.33
N GLY A 242 -16.62 19.97 -13.45
CA GLY A 242 -15.69 18.84 -13.44
C GLY A 242 -15.31 18.29 -14.80
N VAL A 243 -14.63 17.15 -14.78
CA VAL A 243 -14.23 16.41 -15.98
C VAL A 243 -14.62 14.94 -15.85
N ILE A 244 -15.13 14.36 -16.92
CA ILE A 244 -15.50 12.94 -17.01
C ILE A 244 -14.53 12.22 -17.94
N HIS A 245 -14.02 11.07 -17.47
CA HIS A 245 -13.23 10.12 -18.27
C HIS A 245 -13.96 8.79 -18.32
N TYR A 246 -14.22 8.27 -19.52
CA TYR A 246 -15.00 7.05 -19.70
C TYR A 246 -14.09 5.86 -19.49
N ILE A 247 -14.55 4.86 -18.75
CA ILE A 247 -13.76 3.65 -18.47
C ILE A 247 -14.49 2.39 -18.93
N SER A 248 -13.70 1.41 -19.36
CA SER A 248 -14.17 0.13 -19.90
C SER A 248 -14.23 -0.98 -18.85
N GLN A 249 -13.86 -0.71 -17.60
CA GLN A 249 -13.93 -1.64 -16.47
C GLN A 249 -14.43 -0.91 -15.24
N LEU A 250 -15.19 -1.61 -14.39
CA LEU A 250 -15.71 -1.05 -13.14
C LEU A 250 -14.62 -1.09 -12.05
N LEU A 251 -14.36 0.05 -11.40
CA LEU A 251 -13.43 0.13 -10.27
C LEU A 251 -14.16 -0.28 -8.98
N ILE A 252 -14.10 -1.57 -8.62
CA ILE A 252 -14.74 -2.07 -7.40
C ILE A 252 -13.77 -1.92 -6.22
N PRO A 253 -14.03 -1.02 -5.23
CA PRO A 253 -13.19 -0.88 -4.05
C PRO A 253 -13.28 -2.11 -3.15
N ASP A 254 -12.26 -2.33 -2.32
CA ASP A 254 -12.25 -3.44 -1.36
C ASP A 254 -13.49 -3.42 -0.45
N SER A 255 -13.97 -2.24 -0.03
CA SER A 255 -15.16 -2.12 0.85
C SER A 255 -16.49 -2.56 0.22
N ALA A 256 -16.53 -2.82 -1.09
CA ALA A 256 -17.68 -3.38 -1.80
C ALA A 256 -17.54 -4.89 -2.12
N LYS A 257 -16.38 -5.49 -1.81
CA LYS A 257 -16.07 -6.90 -2.09
C LYS A 257 -16.40 -7.81 -0.91
N THR A 258 -16.70 -9.07 -1.24
CA THR A 258 -16.74 -10.20 -0.29
C THR A 258 -15.32 -10.69 0.03
N LEU A 259 -15.15 -11.56 1.04
CA LEU A 259 -13.83 -12.12 1.36
C LEU A 259 -13.23 -12.90 0.19
N LEU A 260 -14.05 -13.64 -0.56
CA LEU A 260 -13.57 -14.41 -1.69
C LEU A 260 -13.02 -13.49 -2.78
N GLU A 261 -13.77 -12.46 -3.17
CA GLU A 261 -13.36 -11.46 -4.18
C GLU A 261 -12.16 -10.63 -3.72
N LEU A 262 -11.98 -10.43 -2.40
CA LEU A 262 -10.76 -9.83 -1.85
C LEU A 262 -9.56 -10.75 -2.02
N ALA A 263 -9.74 -12.05 -1.87
CA ALA A 263 -8.67 -13.03 -1.89
C ALA A 263 -8.30 -13.49 -3.31
N GLU A 264 -9.19 -13.29 -4.29
CA GLU A 264 -8.90 -13.43 -5.73
C GLU A 264 -7.75 -12.50 -6.16
N ASP A 265 -6.81 -13.04 -6.93
CA ASP A 265 -5.59 -12.36 -7.41
C ASP A 265 -4.70 -11.76 -6.32
N SER A 266 -4.24 -12.61 -5.41
CA SER A 266 -3.44 -12.19 -4.27
C SER A 266 -2.25 -13.10 -3.98
N SER A 267 -1.37 -12.58 -3.12
CA SER A 267 -0.32 -13.32 -2.44
C SER A 267 -0.84 -14.39 -1.47
N VAL A 268 -2.17 -14.62 -1.38
CA VAL A 268 -2.81 -15.63 -0.52
C VAL A 268 -3.73 -16.61 -1.29
N SER A 269 -3.56 -16.72 -2.61
CA SER A 269 -4.32 -17.64 -3.47
C SER A 269 -4.33 -19.10 -2.99
N THR A 270 -3.21 -19.60 -2.45
CA THR A 270 -3.11 -20.97 -1.91
C THR A 270 -4.02 -21.15 -0.70
N ALA A 271 -4.03 -20.19 0.22
CA ALA A 271 -4.92 -20.23 1.38
C ALA A 271 -6.38 -20.19 0.95
N THR A 272 -6.72 -19.33 -0.01
CA THR A 272 -8.08 -19.19 -0.56
C THR A 272 -8.61 -20.51 -1.10
N ARG A 273 -7.81 -21.22 -1.90
CA ARG A 273 -8.15 -22.56 -2.38
C ARG A 273 -8.36 -23.55 -1.23
N LEU A 274 -7.52 -23.53 -0.20
CA LEU A 274 -7.67 -24.42 0.96
C LEU A 274 -8.95 -24.14 1.75
N PHE A 275 -9.41 -22.89 1.86
CA PHE A 275 -10.70 -22.58 2.47
C PHE A 275 -11.86 -23.16 1.64
N VAL A 276 -11.79 -23.03 0.32
CA VAL A 276 -12.79 -23.61 -0.60
C VAL A 276 -12.82 -25.13 -0.49
N ASP A 277 -11.67 -25.79 -0.55
CA ASP A 277 -11.55 -27.26 -0.43
C ASP A 277 -11.99 -27.78 0.95
N ALA A 278 -11.84 -26.95 2.00
CA ALA A 278 -12.33 -27.24 3.34
C ALA A 278 -13.87 -27.12 3.46
N GLY A 279 -14.56 -26.63 2.42
CA GLY A 279 -16.00 -26.43 2.38
C GLY A 279 -16.46 -25.13 3.06
N LEU A 280 -15.59 -24.12 3.14
CA LEU A 280 -15.84 -22.86 3.84
C LEU A 280 -16.29 -21.73 2.91
N SER A 281 -16.55 -22.02 1.63
CA SER A 281 -16.91 -21.01 0.62
C SER A 281 -18.08 -20.12 1.02
N SER A 282 -19.10 -20.67 1.72
CA SER A 282 -20.26 -19.88 2.18
C SER A 282 -19.87 -18.76 3.14
N HIS A 283 -18.83 -18.95 3.95
CA HIS A 283 -18.31 -17.90 4.83
C HIS A 283 -17.50 -16.84 4.06
N LEU A 284 -16.95 -17.19 2.89
CA LEU A 284 -16.15 -16.28 2.08
C LEU A 284 -17.00 -15.42 1.14
N THR A 285 -18.14 -15.95 0.68
CA THR A 285 -19.08 -15.23 -0.21
C THR A 285 -20.26 -14.61 0.52
N GLY A 286 -20.50 -15.02 1.77
CA GLY A 286 -21.61 -14.56 2.59
C GLY A 286 -21.45 -13.15 3.14
N SER A 287 -22.44 -12.73 3.93
CA SER A 287 -22.49 -11.43 4.59
C SER A 287 -22.16 -11.50 6.09
N GLU A 288 -21.47 -12.57 6.52
CA GLU A 288 -21.10 -12.76 7.91
C GLU A 288 -19.96 -11.82 8.31
N ALA A 289 -20.06 -11.22 9.50
CA ALA A 289 -19.02 -10.39 10.06
C ALA A 289 -17.85 -11.25 10.54
N LEU A 290 -16.81 -11.39 9.72
CA LEU A 290 -15.68 -12.29 9.95
C LEU A 290 -14.34 -11.59 9.77
N THR A 291 -13.29 -12.20 10.31
CA THR A 291 -11.91 -11.90 9.94
C THR A 291 -11.22 -13.16 9.47
N MET A 292 -10.75 -13.15 8.23
CA MET A 292 -9.98 -14.24 7.65
C MET A 292 -8.49 -14.04 7.91
N LEU A 293 -7.88 -15.00 8.58
CA LEU A 293 -6.44 -15.13 8.75
C LEU A 293 -5.89 -15.88 7.54
N ALA A 294 -5.32 -15.18 6.57
CA ALA A 294 -4.89 -15.76 5.29
C ALA A 294 -3.35 -15.77 5.20
N PRO A 295 -2.70 -16.94 5.34
CA PRO A 295 -1.26 -17.05 5.14
C PRO A 295 -0.85 -16.74 3.70
N LEU A 296 0.31 -16.11 3.54
CA LEU A 296 0.97 -15.91 2.25
C LEU A 296 1.21 -17.26 1.54
N ASN A 297 1.28 -17.24 0.21
CA ASN A 297 1.55 -18.43 -0.61
C ASN A 297 2.85 -19.12 -0.18
N ASP A 298 3.90 -18.34 0.14
CA ASP A 298 5.21 -18.85 0.57
C ASP A 298 5.19 -19.49 1.97
N ALA A 299 4.12 -19.29 2.76
CA ALA A 299 3.95 -19.95 4.05
C ALA A 299 3.69 -21.46 3.91
N PHE A 300 3.26 -21.92 2.73
CA PHE A 300 2.98 -23.31 2.43
C PHE A 300 4.20 -23.96 1.78
N LYS A 301 4.94 -24.76 2.55
CA LYS A 301 6.04 -25.56 2.03
C LYS A 301 5.44 -26.81 1.36
N GLU A 302 5.61 -26.92 0.04
CA GLU A 302 5.14 -28.04 -0.81
C GLU A 302 3.63 -28.10 -1.12
N SER A 303 3.23 -29.08 -1.94
CA SER A 303 1.83 -29.29 -2.31
C SER A 303 1.02 -29.78 -1.10
N VAL A 304 0.15 -28.91 -0.59
CA VAL A 304 -0.71 -29.22 0.55
C VAL A 304 -1.94 -30.02 0.09
N THR A 305 -2.17 -31.19 0.69
CA THR A 305 -3.38 -32.01 0.49
C THR A 305 -4.38 -31.82 1.62
N MET A 306 -5.67 -31.78 1.33
CA MET A 306 -6.73 -31.57 2.33
C MET A 306 -6.94 -32.79 3.23
N THR A 307 -6.49 -32.71 4.49
CA THR A 307 -6.72 -33.72 5.55
C THR A 307 -7.83 -33.26 6.52
N PRO A 308 -8.41 -34.15 7.35
CA PRO A 308 -9.37 -33.75 8.38
C PRO A 308 -8.81 -32.70 9.35
N ASP A 309 -7.55 -32.83 9.75
CA ASP A 309 -6.88 -31.89 10.65
C ASP A 309 -6.66 -30.53 9.97
N LEU A 310 -6.25 -30.53 8.69
CA LEU A 310 -6.12 -29.29 7.93
C LEU A 310 -7.48 -28.61 7.73
N ARG A 311 -8.55 -29.37 7.47
CA ARG A 311 -9.91 -28.82 7.37
C ARG A 311 -10.33 -28.12 8.67
N ALA A 312 -10.08 -28.76 9.81
CA ALA A 312 -10.34 -28.15 11.12
C ALA A 312 -9.46 -26.92 11.35
N LEU A 313 -8.19 -26.96 10.92
CA LEU A 313 -7.28 -25.84 11.00
C LEU A 313 -7.72 -24.64 10.15
N MET A 314 -8.18 -24.85 8.92
CA MET A 314 -8.71 -23.78 8.06
C MET A 314 -9.94 -23.14 8.71
N LYS A 315 -10.81 -23.91 9.36
CA LYS A 315 -11.94 -23.35 10.12
C LYS A 315 -11.48 -22.47 11.30
N ASN A 316 -10.30 -22.76 11.87
CA ASN A 316 -9.69 -21.94 12.92
C ASN A 316 -8.98 -20.69 12.41
N HIS A 317 -8.80 -20.55 11.09
CA HIS A 317 -8.32 -19.32 10.46
C HIS A 317 -9.45 -18.30 10.20
N LEU A 318 -10.71 -18.62 10.54
CA LEU A 318 -11.82 -17.67 10.49
C LEU A 318 -12.21 -17.23 11.90
N LEU A 319 -12.19 -15.93 12.16
CA LEU A 319 -12.58 -15.32 13.43
C LEU A 319 -14.04 -14.83 13.37
N LYS A 320 -14.77 -14.93 14.49
CA LYS A 320 -16.22 -14.65 14.60
C LYS A 320 -16.67 -13.18 14.45
N GLN A 321 -15.75 -12.27 14.14
CA GLN A 321 -16.01 -10.83 14.07
C GLN A 321 -15.17 -10.20 12.97
N GLN A 322 -15.68 -9.12 12.38
CA GLN A 322 -14.88 -8.24 11.54
C GLN A 322 -14.01 -7.35 12.42
N LEU A 323 -12.69 -7.53 12.34
CA LEU A 323 -11.69 -6.85 13.16
C LEU A 323 -10.79 -5.96 12.29
N SER A 324 -10.08 -5.04 12.95
CA SER A 324 -8.92 -4.35 12.37
C SER A 324 -7.69 -4.66 13.21
N SER A 325 -6.57 -4.94 12.54
CA SER A 325 -5.28 -5.21 13.18
C SER A 325 -4.82 -4.04 14.05
N LYS A 326 -5.11 -2.81 13.62
CA LYS A 326 -4.79 -1.58 14.35
C LYS A 326 -5.51 -1.45 15.69
N ALA A 327 -6.63 -2.16 15.86
CA ALA A 327 -7.42 -2.14 17.10
C ALA A 327 -7.07 -3.30 18.05
N LEU A 328 -6.19 -4.22 17.64
CA LEU A 328 -5.81 -5.35 18.48
C LEU A 328 -4.83 -4.91 19.59
N TYR A 329 -4.94 -5.55 20.75
CA TYR A 329 -4.09 -5.26 21.91
C TYR A 329 -3.42 -6.51 22.48
N HIS A 330 -2.31 -6.32 23.21
CA HIS A 330 -1.52 -7.43 23.75
C HIS A 330 -2.34 -8.25 24.75
N GLY A 331 -2.36 -9.57 24.60
CA GLY A 331 -3.13 -10.49 25.44
C GLY A 331 -4.61 -10.61 25.07
N GLN A 332 -5.07 -9.91 24.03
CA GLN A 332 -6.43 -10.09 23.52
C GLN A 332 -6.66 -11.54 23.09
N GLN A 333 -7.87 -12.04 23.33
CA GLN A 333 -8.31 -13.38 22.96
C GLN A 333 -9.33 -13.31 21.82
N LEU A 334 -9.08 -14.03 20.74
CA LEU A 334 -9.89 -14.03 19.51
C LEU A 334 -10.55 -15.39 19.33
N GLN A 335 -11.88 -15.42 19.20
CA GLN A 335 -12.62 -16.66 19.00
C GLN A 335 -12.71 -17.02 17.52
N THR A 336 -12.37 -18.27 17.20
CA THR A 336 -12.46 -18.83 15.85
C THR A 336 -13.82 -19.48 15.60
N LEU A 337 -14.19 -19.70 14.33
CA LEU A 337 -15.34 -20.54 13.96
C LEU A 337 -15.13 -22.02 14.31
N GLY A 338 -13.87 -22.46 14.42
CA GLY A 338 -13.53 -23.81 14.87
C GLY A 338 -13.64 -24.02 16.39
N GLY A 339 -13.95 -22.98 17.16
CA GLY A 339 -14.16 -23.06 18.61
C GLY A 339 -12.88 -22.89 19.44
N LEU A 340 -11.76 -22.53 18.81
CA LEU A 340 -10.52 -22.19 19.50
C LEU A 340 -10.50 -20.71 19.91
N THR A 341 -9.66 -20.43 20.90
CA THR A 341 -9.33 -19.07 21.33
C THR A 341 -7.87 -18.81 21.05
N LEU A 342 -7.60 -17.85 20.17
CA LEU A 342 -6.24 -17.44 19.78
C LEU A 342 -5.81 -16.20 20.58
N ARG A 343 -4.53 -16.12 20.92
CA ARG A 343 -3.95 -15.00 21.66
C ARG A 343 -3.26 -14.02 20.73
N VAL A 344 -3.42 -12.73 21.00
CA VAL A 344 -2.72 -11.65 20.31
C VAL A 344 -1.46 -11.25 21.06
N PHE A 345 -0.36 -11.16 20.34
CA PHE A 345 0.91 -10.65 20.82
C PHE A 345 1.30 -9.40 20.04
N VAL A 346 1.20 -8.24 20.69
CA VAL A 346 1.70 -6.97 20.14
C VAL A 346 3.16 -6.82 20.57
N TYR A 347 4.06 -6.72 19.60
CA TYR A 347 5.47 -6.37 19.77
C TYR A 347 5.73 -4.97 19.22
N ARG A 348 6.98 -4.48 19.34
CA ARG A 348 7.34 -3.12 18.92
C ARG A 348 7.06 -2.84 17.44
N ASN A 349 7.36 -3.81 16.57
CA ASN A 349 7.27 -3.65 15.12
C ASN A 349 6.36 -4.68 14.44
N ASN A 350 5.87 -5.67 15.20
CA ASN A 350 5.12 -6.80 14.67
C ASN A 350 3.90 -7.08 15.53
N LEU A 351 2.83 -7.54 14.89
CA LEU A 351 1.58 -7.94 15.52
C LEU A 351 1.30 -9.40 15.14
N CYS A 352 1.22 -10.27 16.13
CA CYS A 352 1.10 -11.71 15.91
C CYS A 352 -0.16 -12.26 16.58
N ILE A 353 -0.75 -13.28 15.96
CA ILE A 353 -1.85 -14.09 16.46
C ILE A 353 -1.29 -15.51 16.58
N GLU A 354 -1.13 -15.99 17.80
CA GLU A 354 -0.31 -17.17 18.10
C GLU A 354 1.10 -17.08 17.47
N ASN A 355 1.49 -18.04 16.63
CA ASN A 355 2.79 -18.11 15.96
C ASN A 355 2.92 -17.22 14.71
N ALA A 356 1.79 -16.80 14.13
CA ALA A 356 1.74 -16.15 12.83
C ALA A 356 1.57 -14.63 12.99
N CYS A 357 2.30 -13.86 12.21
CA CYS A 357 2.33 -12.40 12.29
C CYS A 357 1.73 -11.76 11.04
N ILE A 358 1.12 -10.60 11.22
CA ILE A 358 0.52 -9.84 10.13
C ILE A 358 1.63 -9.33 9.21
N ALA A 359 1.56 -9.71 7.94
CA ALA A 359 2.59 -9.49 6.93
C ALA A 359 2.25 -8.37 5.94
N ALA A 360 0.98 -7.95 5.87
CA ALA A 360 0.54 -6.86 5.01
C ALA A 360 -0.62 -6.08 5.66
N HIS A 361 -0.94 -4.92 5.11
CA HIS A 361 -2.08 -4.12 5.54
C HIS A 361 -3.40 -4.90 5.44
N ASP A 362 -4.32 -4.64 6.37
CA ASP A 362 -5.66 -5.19 6.34
C ASP A 362 -6.35 -4.87 5.02
N ARG A 363 -7.06 -5.86 4.47
CA ARG A 363 -8.00 -5.64 3.37
C ARG A 363 -9.41 -5.80 3.91
N THR A 364 -10.10 -4.68 4.06
CA THR A 364 -11.43 -4.62 4.68
C THR A 364 -12.50 -4.66 3.61
N GLY A 365 -13.21 -5.78 3.57
CA GLY A 365 -14.35 -6.01 2.69
C GLY A 365 -15.64 -5.43 3.23
N ARG A 366 -16.71 -5.65 2.47
CA ARG A 366 -18.04 -5.14 2.83
C ARG A 366 -18.53 -5.68 4.17
N PHE A 367 -18.30 -6.96 4.43
CA PHE A 367 -18.79 -7.66 5.62
C PHE A 367 -17.66 -8.17 6.50
N ALA A 368 -16.46 -8.35 5.97
CA ALA A 368 -15.39 -9.06 6.65
C ALA A 368 -14.01 -8.54 6.24
N THR A 369 -13.01 -8.78 7.10
CA THR A 369 -11.63 -8.30 6.91
C THR A 369 -10.70 -9.46 6.64
N MET A 370 -9.71 -9.28 5.77
CA MET A 370 -8.62 -10.23 5.58
C MET A 370 -7.33 -9.71 6.23
N PHE A 371 -6.78 -10.50 7.15
CA PHE A 371 -5.42 -10.32 7.66
C PHE A 371 -4.48 -11.26 6.91
N THR A 372 -3.50 -10.68 6.21
CA THR A 372 -2.46 -11.44 5.53
C THR A 372 -1.40 -11.84 6.55
N LEU A 373 -1.09 -13.13 6.66
CA LEU A 373 -0.15 -13.67 7.64
C LEU A 373 1.14 -14.20 6.99
N ASP A 374 2.26 -14.12 7.70
CA ASP A 374 3.56 -14.65 7.26
C ASP A 374 3.65 -16.18 7.31
N LYS A 375 2.82 -16.82 8.14
CA LYS A 375 2.84 -18.26 8.43
C LYS A 375 1.43 -18.82 8.51
N VAL A 376 1.33 -20.13 8.34
CA VAL A 376 0.15 -20.90 8.73
C VAL A 376 0.03 -20.89 10.25
N LEU A 377 -1.17 -20.64 10.77
CA LEU A 377 -1.44 -20.66 12.20
C LEU A 377 -1.18 -22.07 12.76
N ALA A 378 -0.54 -22.14 13.91
CA ALA A 378 -0.32 -23.34 14.70
C ALA A 378 -0.93 -23.13 16.10
N PRO A 379 -2.20 -23.48 16.32
CA PRO A 379 -2.83 -23.35 17.62
C PRO A 379 -2.15 -24.23 18.68
N PRO A 380 -2.17 -23.83 19.97
CA PRO A 380 -1.54 -24.61 21.03
C PRO A 380 -2.28 -25.94 21.28
N THR A 381 -1.52 -27.03 21.44
CA THR A 381 -2.07 -28.40 21.63
C THR A 381 -2.01 -28.92 23.07
N GLY A 382 -1.47 -28.14 24.01
CA GLY A 382 -1.34 -28.52 25.42
C GLY A 382 -0.43 -27.57 26.18
N THR A 383 -0.06 -27.92 27.41
CA THR A 383 0.95 -27.16 28.17
C THR A 383 2.35 -27.33 27.58
N LEU A 384 3.32 -26.52 28.02
CA LEU A 384 4.73 -26.67 27.63
C LEU A 384 5.21 -28.10 27.84
N MET A 385 4.83 -28.72 28.95
CA MET A 385 5.21 -30.10 29.24
C MET A 385 4.54 -31.10 28.29
N ASP A 386 3.31 -30.85 27.84
CA ASP A 386 2.62 -31.73 26.88
C ASP A 386 3.27 -31.63 25.50
N VAL A 387 3.62 -30.43 25.05
CA VAL A 387 4.36 -30.19 23.80
C VAL A 387 5.70 -30.93 23.82
N LEU A 388 6.44 -30.87 24.92
CA LEU A 388 7.73 -31.57 25.05
C LEU A 388 7.58 -33.10 25.08
N LYS A 389 6.52 -33.63 25.70
CA LYS A 389 6.26 -35.08 25.74
C LYS A 389 5.81 -35.64 24.39
N ALA A 390 5.13 -34.82 23.59
CA ALA A 390 4.62 -35.23 22.28
C ALA A 390 5.71 -35.38 21.22
N ASP A 391 6.89 -34.82 21.43
CA ASP A 391 8.00 -34.83 20.48
C ASP A 391 9.22 -35.57 21.06
N GLU A 392 9.58 -36.70 20.42
CA GLU A 392 10.67 -37.58 20.85
C GLU A 392 12.02 -36.88 20.89
N ARG A 393 12.20 -35.77 20.16
CA ARG A 393 13.43 -34.96 20.18
C ARG A 393 13.71 -34.37 21.56
N PHE A 394 12.73 -34.28 22.45
CA PHE A 394 12.90 -33.74 23.81
C PHE A 394 12.89 -34.79 24.92
N SER A 395 12.94 -36.09 24.60
CA SER A 395 12.82 -37.15 25.62
C SER A 395 13.86 -37.05 26.75
N GLN A 396 15.12 -36.69 26.47
CA GLN A 396 16.14 -36.47 27.50
C GLN A 396 15.86 -35.21 28.33
N LEU A 397 15.36 -34.15 27.69
CA LEU A 397 14.96 -32.92 28.37
C LEU A 397 13.80 -33.18 29.35
N VAL A 398 12.80 -33.98 28.95
CA VAL A 398 11.69 -34.37 29.81
C VAL A 398 12.19 -35.09 31.06
N GLY A 399 13.13 -36.03 30.93
CA GLY A 399 13.76 -36.69 32.08
C GLY A 399 14.54 -35.72 32.97
N ALA A 400 15.26 -34.77 32.36
CA ALA A 400 16.01 -33.75 33.09
C ALA A 400 15.08 -32.81 33.89
N ILE A 401 13.95 -32.37 33.31
CA ILE A 401 12.92 -31.57 33.98
C ILE A 401 12.34 -32.30 35.18
N GLN A 402 12.06 -33.60 35.04
CA GLN A 402 11.56 -34.42 36.14
C GLN A 402 12.59 -34.54 37.27
N THR A 403 13.86 -34.76 36.91
CA THR A 403 14.97 -34.87 37.88
C THR A 403 15.20 -33.55 38.62
N ALA A 404 15.03 -32.43 37.93
CA ALA A 404 15.13 -31.08 38.48
C ALA A 404 13.89 -30.62 39.29
N GLY A 405 12.83 -31.43 39.35
CA GLY A 405 11.58 -31.07 40.04
C GLY A 405 10.81 -29.91 39.40
N MET A 406 11.00 -29.67 38.10
CA MET A 406 10.43 -28.51 37.39
C MET A 406 9.13 -28.80 36.63
N THR A 407 8.60 -30.02 36.70
CA THR A 407 7.39 -30.44 35.97
C THR A 407 6.18 -29.54 36.28
N GLU A 408 5.97 -29.20 37.55
CA GLU A 408 4.83 -28.38 37.98
C GLU A 408 4.92 -26.96 37.39
N LEU A 409 6.11 -26.37 37.36
CA LEU A 409 6.34 -25.04 36.79
C LEU A 409 5.96 -24.98 35.29
N LEU A 410 6.13 -26.08 34.56
CA LEU A 410 5.79 -26.16 33.13
C LEU A 410 4.33 -26.55 32.86
N HIS A 411 3.58 -26.98 33.88
CA HIS A 411 2.13 -27.19 33.81
C HIS A 411 1.33 -25.97 34.29
N GLN A 412 1.90 -25.15 35.17
CA GLN A 412 1.26 -23.94 35.70
C GLN A 412 0.93 -22.93 34.60
N GLN A 413 -0.20 -22.25 34.78
CA GLN A 413 -0.61 -21.15 33.91
C GLN A 413 0.40 -20.01 33.99
N GLY A 414 0.81 -19.49 32.84
CA GLY A 414 1.81 -18.45 32.73
C GLY A 414 2.11 -18.11 31.28
N ALA A 415 2.94 -17.10 31.07
CA ALA A 415 3.49 -16.75 29.76
C ALA A 415 5.00 -17.00 29.82
N LEU A 416 5.44 -18.13 29.30
CA LEU A 416 6.85 -18.52 29.28
C LEU A 416 7.34 -18.77 27.85
N THR A 417 8.61 -18.50 27.62
CA THR A 417 9.31 -18.85 26.39
C THR A 417 10.42 -19.84 26.72
N PHE A 418 10.29 -21.09 26.29
CA PHE A 418 11.25 -22.13 26.59
C PHE A 418 12.14 -22.43 25.39
N PHE A 419 13.42 -22.10 25.47
CA PHE A 419 14.42 -22.59 24.53
C PHE A 419 14.79 -24.03 24.90
N ALA A 420 14.08 -25.01 24.37
CA ALA A 420 14.18 -26.42 24.74
C ALA A 420 15.38 -27.09 24.05
N PRO A 421 16.40 -27.56 24.80
CA PRO A 421 17.49 -28.34 24.22
C PRO A 421 17.00 -29.70 23.71
N THR A 422 17.27 -30.01 22.45
CA THR A 422 16.95 -31.32 21.86
C THR A 422 17.91 -32.40 22.37
N ASN A 423 17.59 -33.68 22.13
CA ASN A 423 18.49 -34.82 22.39
C ASN A 423 19.87 -34.65 21.70
N GLU A 424 19.93 -33.90 20.59
CA GLU A 424 21.20 -33.53 19.96
C GLU A 424 22.04 -32.60 20.85
N ALA A 425 21.41 -31.60 21.48
CA ALA A 425 22.07 -30.71 22.42
C ALA A 425 22.67 -31.46 23.63
N PHE A 426 21.95 -32.47 24.15
CA PHE A 426 22.46 -33.31 25.24
C PHE A 426 23.63 -34.19 24.77
N ARG A 427 23.57 -34.77 23.56
CA ARG A 427 24.67 -35.56 23.00
C ARG A 427 25.91 -34.73 22.68
N ALA A 428 25.74 -33.44 22.41
CA ALA A 428 26.84 -32.52 22.15
C ALA A 428 27.63 -32.13 23.41
N LEU A 429 27.10 -32.37 24.62
CA LEU A 429 27.82 -32.12 25.86
C LEU A 429 28.90 -33.19 26.10
N PRO A 430 30.09 -32.81 26.60
CA PRO A 430 31.09 -33.76 27.08
C PRO A 430 30.49 -34.72 28.12
N PRO A 431 30.76 -36.04 28.06
CA PRO A 431 30.15 -37.01 28.98
C PRO A 431 30.38 -36.70 30.48
N ALA A 432 31.52 -36.09 30.82
CA ALA A 432 31.84 -35.66 32.17
C ALA A 432 30.94 -34.50 32.64
N GLU A 433 30.71 -33.51 31.78
CA GLU A 433 29.85 -32.35 32.05
C GLU A 433 28.39 -32.79 32.20
N LEU A 434 27.91 -33.66 31.30
CA LEU A 434 26.56 -34.21 31.38
C LEU A 434 26.34 -35.04 32.66
N SER A 435 27.31 -35.90 33.01
CA SER A 435 27.22 -36.72 34.22
C SER A 435 27.24 -35.87 35.49
N GLN A 436 28.02 -34.78 35.51
CA GLN A 436 28.05 -33.84 36.63
C GLN A 436 26.73 -33.09 36.75
N LEU A 437 26.19 -32.62 35.62
CA LEU A 437 24.93 -31.88 35.57
C LEU A 437 23.76 -32.72 36.09
N LEU A 438 23.67 -33.99 35.68
CA LEU A 438 22.59 -34.89 36.09
C LEU A 438 22.68 -35.33 37.56
N ARG A 439 23.85 -35.23 38.21
CA ARG A 439 24.01 -35.57 39.64
C ARG A 439 23.57 -34.47 40.58
N ASN A 440 23.48 -33.23 40.11
CA ASN A 440 23.13 -32.07 40.93
C ASN A 440 21.83 -31.43 40.43
N ALA A 441 20.71 -31.81 41.06
CA ALA A 441 19.38 -31.34 40.70
C ALA A 441 19.26 -29.82 40.77
N ASP A 442 19.91 -29.15 41.72
CA ASP A 442 19.86 -27.68 41.86
C ASP A 442 20.60 -26.98 40.72
N GLN A 443 21.77 -27.48 40.32
CA GLN A 443 22.49 -26.96 39.16
C GLN A 443 21.73 -27.21 37.86
N LEU A 444 21.16 -28.40 37.69
CA LEU A 444 20.32 -28.71 36.54
C LEU A 444 19.11 -27.77 36.47
N ALA A 445 18.42 -27.56 37.60
CA ALA A 445 17.29 -26.65 37.67
C ALA A 445 17.71 -25.20 37.35
N ALA A 446 18.88 -24.76 37.81
CA ALA A 446 19.41 -23.43 37.50
C ALA A 446 19.67 -23.24 35.99
N ILE A 447 20.26 -24.23 35.33
CA ILE A 447 20.50 -24.19 33.88
C ILE A 447 19.17 -24.22 33.11
N LEU A 448 18.22 -25.06 33.50
CA LEU A 448 16.91 -25.11 32.85
C LEU A 448 16.12 -23.80 33.03
N ARG A 449 16.24 -23.13 34.18
CA ARG A 449 15.66 -21.79 34.41
C ARG A 449 16.30 -20.70 33.55
N LEU A 450 17.57 -20.84 33.16
CA LEU A 450 18.21 -19.96 32.17
C LEU A 450 17.56 -20.09 30.78
N HIS A 451 17.06 -21.28 30.44
CA HIS A 451 16.40 -21.53 29.15
C HIS A 451 14.93 -21.09 29.13
N LEU A 452 14.37 -20.71 30.27
CA LEU A 452 12.98 -20.27 30.42
C LEU A 452 12.91 -18.76 30.56
N GLY A 453 12.49 -18.08 29.50
CA GLY A 453 12.19 -16.65 29.48
C GLY A 453 10.84 -16.30 30.07
N GLN A 454 10.76 -15.15 30.74
CA GLN A 454 9.50 -14.54 31.19
C GLN A 454 8.80 -13.85 30.02
N GLY A 455 7.51 -14.13 29.83
CA GLY A 455 6.71 -13.62 28.73
C GLY A 455 6.71 -14.54 27.50
N LEU A 456 5.75 -14.30 26.60
CA LEU A 456 5.62 -15.00 25.33
C LEU A 456 6.35 -14.24 24.22
N LEU A 457 7.41 -14.86 23.68
CA LEU A 457 8.19 -14.33 22.57
C LEU A 457 8.22 -15.35 21.43
N VAL A 458 7.33 -15.18 20.46
CA VAL A 458 7.38 -15.93 19.19
C VAL A 458 8.49 -15.37 18.30
N SER A 459 8.93 -16.14 17.31
CA SER A 459 10.03 -15.79 16.41
C SER A 459 9.78 -14.48 15.67
N GLY A 460 8.54 -14.21 15.27
CA GLY A 460 8.15 -12.95 14.65
C GLY A 460 8.22 -11.74 15.59
N GLY A 461 8.28 -11.94 16.91
CA GLY A 461 8.56 -10.88 17.88
C GLY A 461 10.05 -10.57 18.07
N VAL A 462 10.95 -11.37 17.48
CA VAL A 462 12.39 -11.19 17.60
C VAL A 462 12.89 -10.17 16.58
N SER A 463 13.60 -9.16 17.06
CA SER A 463 14.28 -8.13 16.28
C SER A 463 15.79 -8.17 16.56
N SER A 464 16.58 -7.34 15.90
CA SER A 464 18.06 -7.36 16.00
C SER A 464 18.64 -7.14 17.41
N HIS A 465 17.85 -6.68 18.37
CA HIS A 465 18.28 -6.36 19.74
C HIS A 465 17.29 -6.83 20.82
N THR A 466 16.51 -7.87 20.55
CA THR A 466 15.53 -8.36 21.52
C THR A 466 16.27 -8.96 22.73
N ARG A 467 15.87 -8.55 23.94
CA ARG A 467 16.39 -9.10 25.20
C ARG A 467 15.26 -9.72 25.99
N LEU A 468 15.47 -10.92 26.50
CA LEU A 468 14.48 -11.66 27.27
C LEU A 468 15.05 -11.98 28.66
N ALA A 469 14.29 -11.67 29.71
CA ALA A 469 14.70 -12.01 31.07
C ALA A 469 14.39 -13.49 31.33
N PRO A 470 15.39 -14.34 31.59
CA PRO A 470 15.14 -15.71 32.01
C PRO A 470 14.63 -15.77 33.45
N LEU A 471 14.12 -16.92 33.88
CA LEU A 471 13.75 -17.19 35.27
C LEU A 471 14.99 -17.19 36.19
N GLN A 472 16.18 -17.43 35.63
CA GLN A 472 17.44 -17.35 36.36
C GLN A 472 18.60 -16.95 35.44
N GLY A 473 19.47 -16.06 35.93
CA GLY A 473 20.69 -15.63 35.22
C GLY A 473 20.52 -14.30 34.47
N ASP A 474 21.52 -13.98 33.65
CA ASP A 474 21.55 -12.75 32.85
C ASP A 474 20.55 -12.79 31.70
N LYS A 475 20.16 -11.60 31.21
CA LYS A 475 19.24 -11.47 30.07
C LYS A 475 19.79 -12.22 28.85
N LEU A 476 18.92 -12.99 28.20
CA LEU A 476 19.19 -13.63 26.92
C LEU A 476 19.17 -12.58 25.81
N GLU A 477 20.18 -12.57 24.96
CA GLU A 477 20.25 -11.74 23.76
C GLU A 477 19.75 -12.53 22.55
N LEU A 478 18.70 -12.03 21.91
CA LEU A 478 18.09 -12.63 20.73
C LEU A 478 18.28 -11.75 19.50
N GLY A 479 18.43 -12.40 18.35
CA GLY A 479 18.48 -11.73 17.06
C GLY A 479 18.10 -12.66 15.93
N VAL A 480 17.82 -12.10 14.75
CA VAL A 480 17.49 -12.87 13.55
C VAL A 480 18.60 -12.69 12.52
N ARG A 481 19.05 -13.79 11.91
CA ARG A 481 19.98 -13.79 10.76
C ARG A 481 19.49 -14.79 9.74
N ASN A 482 19.31 -14.37 8.48
CA ASN A 482 18.82 -15.22 7.40
C ASN A 482 17.55 -16.01 7.80
N PHE A 483 16.54 -15.31 8.35
CA PHE A 483 15.28 -15.87 8.86
C PHE A 483 15.41 -16.88 10.02
N THR A 484 16.62 -17.09 10.55
CA THR A 484 16.87 -17.96 11.71
C THR A 484 17.00 -17.13 12.97
N VAL A 485 16.24 -17.47 14.01
CA VAL A 485 16.38 -16.87 15.34
C VAL A 485 17.61 -17.43 16.03
N TYR A 486 18.37 -16.57 16.70
CA TYR A 486 19.50 -16.94 17.55
C TYR A 486 19.24 -16.44 18.96
N VAL A 487 19.63 -17.23 19.96
CA VAL A 487 19.61 -16.88 21.38
C VAL A 487 21.02 -17.10 21.95
N ASN A 488 21.67 -16.05 22.45
CA ASN A 488 23.08 -16.06 22.87
C ASN A 488 24.01 -16.77 21.86
N LYS A 489 23.80 -16.50 20.56
CA LYS A 489 24.53 -17.11 19.41
C LYS A 489 24.18 -18.57 19.13
N VAL A 490 23.26 -19.19 19.86
CA VAL A 490 22.73 -20.53 19.56
C VAL A 490 21.57 -20.40 18.57
N PRO A 491 21.62 -21.04 17.38
CA PRO A 491 20.50 -21.03 16.45
C PRO A 491 19.32 -21.84 17.01
N VAL A 492 18.12 -21.30 16.83
CA VAL A 492 16.86 -22.02 17.03
C VAL A 492 16.63 -22.91 15.80
N ALA A 493 16.55 -24.21 16.02
CA ALA A 493 16.37 -25.21 14.98
C ALA A 493 14.91 -25.29 14.51
N ASP A 494 13.98 -25.14 15.44
CA ASP A 494 12.54 -25.19 15.20
C ASP A 494 11.87 -24.20 16.14
N ALA A 495 11.07 -23.28 15.62
CA ALA A 495 10.53 -22.15 16.38
C ALA A 495 9.01 -22.20 16.43
N ASP A 496 8.46 -21.55 17.46
CA ASP A 496 7.01 -21.34 17.62
C ASP A 496 6.18 -22.61 17.83
N LEU A 497 6.71 -23.58 18.58
CA LEU A 497 5.93 -24.71 19.05
C LEU A 497 5.00 -24.21 20.17
N MET A 498 3.77 -23.87 19.81
CA MET A 498 2.83 -23.17 20.69
C MET A 498 2.27 -24.06 21.79
N ALA A 499 2.25 -23.54 23.02
CA ALA A 499 1.63 -24.14 24.19
C ALA A 499 0.59 -23.19 24.83
N THR A 500 -0.34 -23.75 25.59
CA THR A 500 -1.41 -22.99 26.28
C THR A 500 -0.85 -22.02 27.31
N ASN A 501 0.30 -22.34 27.91
CA ASN A 501 1.03 -21.54 28.90
C ASN A 501 2.42 -21.07 28.42
N GLY A 502 2.70 -21.12 27.11
CA GLY A 502 4.00 -20.68 26.62
C GLY A 502 4.27 -20.93 25.14
N VAL A 503 5.53 -20.79 24.76
CA VAL A 503 6.05 -21.17 23.44
C VAL A 503 7.36 -21.92 23.62
N VAL A 504 7.56 -23.00 22.87
CA VAL A 504 8.81 -23.75 22.82
C VAL A 504 9.58 -23.41 21.55
N HIS A 505 10.89 -23.15 21.70
CA HIS A 505 11.85 -23.00 20.61
C HIS A 505 12.92 -24.08 20.77
N ALA A 506 12.99 -25.02 19.84
CA ALA A 506 13.98 -26.10 19.87
C ALA A 506 15.38 -25.56 19.58
N VAL A 507 16.35 -25.90 20.43
CA VAL A 507 17.77 -25.55 20.23
C VAL A 507 18.63 -26.81 20.25
N ASN A 508 19.60 -26.89 19.34
CA ASN A 508 20.52 -28.03 19.24
C ASN A 508 21.79 -27.85 20.09
N ALA A 509 21.83 -26.85 20.98
CA ALA A 509 22.89 -26.65 21.96
C ALA A 509 22.34 -25.98 23.22
N PHE A 510 23.01 -26.21 24.36
CA PHE A 510 22.71 -25.51 25.61
C PHE A 510 23.07 -24.03 25.52
N ILE A 511 22.15 -23.17 25.97
CA ILE A 511 22.37 -21.74 26.10
C ILE A 511 23.34 -21.49 27.26
N ARG A 512 24.37 -20.70 26.98
CA ARG A 512 25.33 -20.23 27.98
C ARG A 512 25.18 -18.73 28.19
N PRO A 513 25.45 -18.19 29.39
CA PRO A 513 25.55 -16.76 29.60
C PRO A 513 26.61 -16.17 28.67
N LEU A 514 26.35 -14.98 28.13
CA LEU A 514 27.36 -14.25 27.38
C LEU A 514 28.42 -13.72 28.34
N ALA A 515 29.68 -13.72 27.90
CA ALA A 515 30.75 -13.08 28.66
C ALA A 515 30.39 -11.59 28.89
N PRO A 516 30.66 -11.03 30.08
CA PRO A 516 30.48 -9.60 30.33
C PRO A 516 31.25 -8.82 29.25
N LYS A 517 30.61 -7.84 28.62
CA LYS A 517 31.34 -6.89 27.78
C LYS A 517 32.26 -6.11 28.72
N ALA A 518 33.57 -6.17 28.51
CA ALA A 518 34.51 -5.37 29.27
C ALA A 518 34.27 -3.89 28.91
N ASP A 519 33.81 -3.11 29.88
CA ASP A 519 33.71 -1.65 29.78
C ASP A 519 35.14 -1.10 29.67
N TRP A 520 35.54 -0.66 28.48
CA TRP A 520 36.84 0.00 28.27
C TRP A 520 36.77 1.53 28.46
N GLU A 521 35.73 2.05 29.12
CA GLU A 521 35.62 3.46 29.50
C GLU A 521 35.85 3.65 30.99
N GLN A 522 37.10 3.50 31.45
CA GLN A 522 37.66 4.24 32.60
C GLN A 522 39.12 3.83 32.84
N ALA A 523 40.04 4.50 32.16
CA ALA A 523 41.44 4.52 32.56
C ALA A 523 42.08 5.88 32.18
N ASP A 524 41.56 6.96 32.77
CA ASP A 524 42.32 8.21 32.87
C ASP A 524 42.90 8.32 34.29
N GLY A 525 44.22 8.16 34.38
CA GLY A 525 45.04 8.54 35.53
C GLY A 525 45.66 9.93 35.31
N PRO A 526 45.99 10.69 36.37
CA PRO A 526 46.13 12.14 36.28
C PRO A 526 47.52 12.58 35.80
N ALA A 527 47.56 13.54 34.87
CA ALA A 527 48.76 14.28 34.53
C ALA A 527 48.78 15.65 35.25
N SER A 528 49.82 15.89 36.04
CA SER A 528 50.09 17.18 36.69
C SER A 528 50.97 18.09 35.83
N ALA A 529 50.40 19.24 35.43
CA ALA A 529 50.95 20.61 35.31
C ALA A 529 52.21 20.92 34.44
N THR A 530 51.97 21.44 33.20
CA THR A 530 52.32 22.78 32.60
C THR A 530 53.68 23.50 32.84
N PRO A 531 54.06 24.55 32.07
CA PRO A 531 53.87 24.89 30.63
C PRO A 531 55.11 25.60 29.96
N VAL A 532 55.22 25.65 28.61
CA VAL A 532 55.89 26.77 27.89
C VAL A 532 55.29 27.01 26.48
N ASP A 533 54.65 28.17 26.38
CA ASP A 533 54.62 29.22 25.34
C ASP A 533 54.49 28.97 23.81
N SER A 534 53.86 30.00 23.26
CA SER A 534 53.11 30.23 22.03
C SER A 534 53.89 30.40 20.71
N GLN A 535 53.25 30.03 19.60
CA GLN A 535 53.14 30.90 18.41
C GLN A 535 52.05 30.42 17.42
N ARG A 536 51.26 31.39 16.95
CA ARG A 536 50.14 31.32 16.00
C ARG A 536 50.56 30.83 14.61
N PHE A 537 49.71 30.04 13.94
CA PHE A 537 49.32 30.24 12.54
C PHE A 537 47.99 29.49 12.26
N ARG A 538 46.95 30.23 11.85
CA ARG A 538 45.75 29.69 11.20
C ARG A 538 46.07 29.51 9.71
N ASN A 539 45.52 28.48 9.08
CA ASN A 539 44.84 28.62 7.79
C ASN A 539 44.07 27.35 7.44
N ASP A 540 42.79 27.56 7.13
CA ASP A 540 41.98 26.80 6.19
C ASP A 540 42.81 26.46 4.95
N ASP A 541 42.80 25.20 4.48
CA ASP A 541 42.78 24.84 3.04
C ASP A 541 42.92 23.31 2.83
N LEU A 542 41.94 22.53 3.28
CA LEU A 542 41.87 21.08 3.00
C LEU A 542 40.60 20.68 2.22
N PHE A 543 39.80 21.66 1.79
CA PHE A 543 38.56 21.42 1.04
C PHE A 543 38.70 21.56 -0.49
N GLU A 544 39.88 21.92 -1.02
CA GLU A 544 40.12 22.02 -2.48
C GLU A 544 40.87 20.83 -3.12
N ARG A 545 41.22 19.77 -2.37
CA ARG A 545 42.04 18.66 -2.92
C ARG A 545 41.29 17.46 -3.52
N VAL A 546 39.97 17.54 -3.70
CA VAL A 546 39.18 16.42 -4.26
C VAL A 546 38.67 16.66 -5.69
N LEU A 547 38.83 17.86 -6.26
CA LEU A 547 38.19 18.18 -7.55
C LEU A 547 39.07 18.19 -8.82
N MET A 548 40.39 17.98 -8.77
CA MET A 548 41.21 18.01 -9.99
C MET A 548 42.34 16.96 -10.05
N SER A 549 42.00 15.68 -10.13
CA SER A 549 42.94 14.65 -10.62
C SER A 549 42.31 13.79 -11.74
N ARG A 550 42.12 14.41 -12.90
CA ARG A 550 42.03 13.71 -14.19
C ARG A 550 43.08 14.27 -15.16
N SER A 551 43.62 13.37 -15.98
CA SER A 551 44.59 13.57 -17.07
C SER A 551 46.05 13.66 -16.60
N SER A 552 47.03 12.87 -17.06
CA SER A 552 47.23 12.27 -18.39
C SER A 552 48.28 11.15 -18.30
N ARG A 553 48.08 10.00 -18.97
CA ARG A 553 49.17 9.06 -19.31
C ARG A 553 48.97 8.60 -20.76
N THR A 554 49.89 9.01 -21.63
CA THR A 554 50.00 8.54 -23.02
C THR A 554 51.32 7.81 -23.24
N MET A 555 51.27 6.91 -24.23
CA MET A 555 52.33 6.20 -24.96
C MET A 555 52.82 4.85 -24.41
N ASN A 556 52.49 3.77 -25.15
CA ASN A 556 53.48 3.21 -26.07
C ASN A 556 52.87 2.42 -27.25
N ARG A 557 53.61 2.43 -28.36
CA ARG A 557 53.30 1.98 -29.72
C ARG A 557 54.05 0.67 -30.01
N ARG A 558 53.50 -0.27 -30.79
CA ARG A 558 54.25 -1.02 -31.83
C ARG A 558 53.36 -1.91 -32.72
N GLN A 559 53.55 -1.65 -34.03
CA GLN A 559 53.32 -2.38 -35.28
C GLN A 559 51.92 -2.90 -35.60
#